data_AF-A0A2V8UV94-F1
#
_entry.id   AF-A0A2V8UV94-F1
#
_cell.length_a   1.000
_cell.length_b   1.000
_cell.length_c   1.000
_cell.angle_alpha   90.00
_cell.angle_beta   90.00
_cell.angle_gamma   90.00
#
_symmetry.space_group_name_H-M   'P 1'
#
loop_
_entity.id
_entity.type
_entity.pdbx_description
1 polymer ?
#
loop_
_entity_poly.entity_id
_entity_poly.type
_entity_poly.pdbx_seq_one_letter_code
_entity_poly.pdbx_strand_id
1 'polypeptide(L)'
;TLRFLIEEVGQVEGVYPYPDRLAQNFLLQRTASHGIEFLGILAFRASPVWVLAALADITGGGHKLIHEISQALKNEGLLDPNARFERMDQLLDGLAKTSDHLAQTLNLPPVDVPGLRREWEKLKEEVQGIPPKNLPAFESLDRIWTELQQTAITQNRSVFTLSSLMAVSTIAHVPANLLWLSRAAHSAARRTGTVVGGALLDHYSQTLGEISQTGFVEHWTREFRPYLRAAAEQFAPGRKSLTERLFRGKLQR
;
A
#
# COMPACT_ATOMS: atom_id res chain seq x y z
N THR A 1 29.44 0.83 5.10
CA THR A 1 30.16 0.81 6.38
C THR A 1 30.37 -0.60 6.92
N LEU A 2 29.34 -1.46 6.99
CA LEU A 2 29.53 -2.88 7.39
C LEU A 2 30.48 -3.67 6.48
N ARG A 3 30.41 -3.47 5.16
CA ARG A 3 31.30 -4.15 4.20
C ARG A 3 32.78 -3.83 4.40
N PHE A 4 33.11 -2.56 4.66
CA PHE A 4 34.47 -2.12 4.95
C PHE A 4 35.00 -2.76 6.24
N LEU A 5 34.15 -2.85 7.27
CA LEU A 5 34.51 -3.49 8.55
C LEU A 5 34.69 -5.01 8.42
N ILE A 6 34.01 -5.67 7.47
CA ILE A 6 34.09 -7.13 7.30
C ILE A 6 35.25 -7.53 6.36
N GLU A 7 35.41 -6.83 5.23
CA GLU A 7 36.41 -7.17 4.22
C GLU A 7 37.83 -6.71 4.60
N GLU A 8 38.00 -5.52 5.20
CA GLU A 8 39.35 -5.01 5.53
C GLU A 8 39.84 -5.41 6.93
N VAL A 9 38.95 -5.60 7.92
CA VAL A 9 39.36 -5.97 9.29
C VAL A 9 39.29 -7.49 9.53
N GLY A 10 38.47 -8.21 8.75
CA GLY A 10 38.22 -9.65 8.94
C GLY A 10 38.99 -10.62 8.04
N GLN A 11 39.65 -10.14 6.97
CA GLN A 11 40.40 -10.95 5.99
C GLN A 11 39.68 -12.23 5.49
N VAL A 12 38.36 -12.18 5.27
CA VAL A 12 37.62 -13.29 4.64
C VAL A 12 37.28 -12.92 3.20
N GLU A 13 38.07 -13.41 2.24
CA GLU A 13 37.80 -13.21 0.81
C GLU A 13 36.70 -14.17 0.31
N GLY A 14 35.78 -13.67 -0.53
CA GLY A 14 34.90 -14.49 -1.36
C GLY A 14 33.47 -14.78 -0.84
N VAL A 15 32.98 -14.08 0.18
CA VAL A 15 31.70 -14.43 0.84
C VAL A 15 30.44 -13.89 0.14
N TYR A 16 30.53 -12.86 -0.73
CA TYR A 16 29.35 -12.22 -1.32
C TYR A 16 29.11 -12.58 -2.79
N PRO A 17 27.94 -13.17 -3.15
CA PRO A 17 27.57 -13.44 -4.53
C PRO A 17 27.15 -12.18 -5.29
N TYR A 18 27.15 -12.28 -6.63
CA TYR A 18 26.81 -11.23 -7.61
C TYR A 18 25.60 -10.33 -7.25
N PRO A 19 25.58 -9.06 -7.73
CA PRO A 19 24.63 -8.02 -7.31
C PRO A 19 23.15 -8.43 -7.32
N ASP A 20 22.71 -9.21 -8.30
CA ASP A 20 21.31 -9.66 -8.43
C ASP A 20 20.86 -10.58 -7.28
N ARG A 21 21.77 -11.42 -6.75
CA ARG A 21 21.47 -12.34 -5.65
C ARG A 21 21.48 -11.65 -4.29
N LEU A 22 22.25 -10.57 -4.14
CA LEU A 22 22.33 -9.81 -2.88
C LEU A 22 21.04 -9.06 -2.60
N ALA A 23 20.44 -8.43 -3.62
CA ALA A 23 19.14 -7.78 -3.49
C ALA A 23 18.02 -8.79 -3.19
N GLN A 24 17.99 -9.92 -3.91
CA GLN A 24 17.02 -10.99 -3.68
C GLN A 24 17.17 -11.63 -2.30
N ASN A 25 18.39 -11.89 -1.84
CA ASN A 25 18.63 -12.49 -0.52
C ASN A 25 18.36 -11.48 0.61
N PHE A 26 18.71 -10.19 0.47
CA PHE A 26 18.37 -9.17 1.46
C PHE A 26 16.86 -8.96 1.57
N LEU A 27 16.14 -9.04 0.45
CA LEU A 27 14.68 -9.07 0.44
C LEU A 27 14.18 -10.34 1.12
N LEU A 28 14.57 -11.54 0.71
CA LEU A 28 14.12 -12.80 1.32
C LEU A 28 14.42 -12.87 2.82
N GLN A 29 15.63 -12.53 3.26
CA GLN A 29 16.02 -12.63 4.68
C GLN A 29 15.39 -11.55 5.56
N ARG A 30 15.10 -10.36 5.02
CA ARG A 30 14.51 -9.24 5.78
C ARG A 30 12.99 -9.16 5.66
N THR A 31 12.41 -9.69 4.59
CA THR A 31 10.95 -9.79 4.37
C THR A 31 10.36 -11.09 4.91
N ALA A 32 11.13 -12.18 5.03
CA ALA A 32 10.63 -13.46 5.56
C ALA A 32 10.47 -13.51 7.07
N SER A 33 11.09 -12.60 7.84
CA SER A 33 10.88 -12.56 9.28
C SER A 33 9.87 -11.50 9.74
N HIS A 34 9.96 -10.22 9.37
CA HIS A 34 9.04 -9.18 9.89
C HIS A 34 8.93 -7.93 8.99
N GLY A 35 9.17 -8.04 7.68
CA GLY A 35 9.57 -6.88 6.85
C GLY A 35 8.66 -6.48 5.70
N ILE A 36 7.34 -6.64 5.80
CA ILE A 36 6.39 -6.04 4.84
C ILE A 36 5.61 -4.85 5.45
N GLU A 37 5.77 -4.55 6.74
CA GLU A 37 5.03 -3.48 7.43
C GLU A 37 5.53 -2.04 7.14
N PHE A 38 5.96 -1.73 5.91
CA PHE A 38 6.44 -0.38 5.56
C PHE A 38 5.86 0.25 4.28
N LEU A 39 4.74 -0.26 3.75
CA LEU A 39 4.00 0.45 2.68
C LEU A 39 2.82 1.28 3.19
N GLY A 40 2.53 1.25 4.49
CA GLY A 40 1.37 1.95 5.08
C GLY A 40 1.38 3.47 4.96
N ILE A 41 2.53 4.10 4.65
CA ILE A 41 2.66 5.57 4.63
C ILE A 41 2.42 6.19 3.25
N LEU A 42 2.31 5.40 2.17
CA LEU A 42 2.06 5.96 0.81
C LEU A 42 0.93 5.27 0.03
N ALA A 43 0.44 4.12 0.51
CA ALA A 43 -0.62 3.33 -0.14
C ALA A 43 -2.05 3.71 0.30
N PHE A 44 -2.21 4.62 1.28
CA PHE A 44 -3.47 4.78 2.00
C PHE A 44 -4.65 5.23 1.13
N ARG A 45 -4.44 6.20 0.24
CA ARG A 45 -5.50 6.79 -0.61
C ARG A 45 -6.03 5.86 -1.71
N ALA A 46 -5.18 5.06 -2.33
CA ALA A 46 -5.55 4.18 -3.44
C ALA A 46 -5.78 2.73 -3.01
N SER A 47 -5.80 2.45 -1.71
CA SER A 47 -5.96 1.09 -1.19
C SER A 47 -7.45 0.70 -1.24
N PRO A 48 -7.79 -0.47 -1.80
CA PRO A 48 -9.14 -1.01 -1.83
C PRO A 48 -9.88 -0.91 -0.50
N VAL A 49 -9.25 -1.28 0.62
CA VAL A 49 -9.86 -1.24 1.96
C VAL A 49 -10.46 0.15 2.26
N TRP A 50 -9.70 1.23 2.03
CA TRP A 50 -10.13 2.59 2.37
C TRP A 50 -11.14 3.15 1.38
N VAL A 51 -10.94 2.90 0.09
CA VAL A 51 -11.86 3.34 -0.97
C VAL A 51 -13.22 2.66 -0.81
N LEU A 52 -13.24 1.34 -0.58
CA LEU A 52 -14.47 0.59 -0.34
C LEU A 52 -15.17 1.08 0.92
N ALA A 53 -14.44 1.32 2.01
CA ALA A 53 -15.02 1.84 3.24
C ALA A 53 -15.65 3.23 3.05
N ALA A 54 -14.98 4.15 2.36
CA ALA A 54 -15.49 5.50 2.11
C ALA A 54 -16.75 5.48 1.22
N LEU A 55 -16.76 4.64 0.18
CA LEU A 55 -17.94 4.46 -0.66
C LEU A 55 -19.09 3.83 0.13
N ALA A 56 -18.81 2.81 0.95
CA ALA A 56 -19.81 2.12 1.75
C ALA A 56 -20.48 3.02 2.79
N ASP A 57 -19.70 3.91 3.42
CA ASP A 57 -20.19 4.89 4.39
C ASP A 57 -21.31 5.76 3.79
N ILE A 58 -21.21 6.09 2.50
CA ILE A 58 -22.17 6.95 1.79
C ILE A 58 -23.29 6.15 1.10
N THR A 59 -23.03 4.92 0.65
CA THR A 59 -24.04 4.07 0.00
C THR A 59 -24.93 3.29 0.98
N GLY A 60 -24.82 3.55 2.28
CA GLY A 60 -25.64 2.90 3.33
C GLY A 60 -25.16 1.51 3.76
N GLY A 61 -24.02 1.05 3.26
CA GLY A 61 -23.40 -0.24 3.58
C GLY A 61 -22.23 -0.18 4.56
N GLY A 62 -21.93 1.02 5.08
CA GLY A 62 -20.74 1.30 5.88
C GLY A 62 -20.63 0.41 7.11
N HIS A 63 -21.73 0.13 7.81
CA HIS A 63 -21.69 -0.67 9.03
C HIS A 63 -21.18 -2.10 8.81
N LYS A 64 -21.64 -2.78 7.73
CA LYS A 64 -21.18 -4.13 7.39
C LYS A 64 -19.69 -4.12 7.04
N LEU A 65 -19.28 -3.25 6.11
CA LEU A 65 -17.89 -3.20 5.66
C LEU A 65 -16.92 -2.75 6.76
N ILE A 66 -17.29 -1.76 7.58
CA ILE A 66 -16.49 -1.35 8.75
C ILE A 66 -16.33 -2.51 9.72
N HIS A 67 -17.41 -3.28 9.97
CA HIS A 67 -17.33 -4.46 10.83
C HIS A 67 -16.36 -5.50 10.25
N GLU A 68 -16.45 -5.82 8.97
CA GLU A 68 -15.58 -6.83 8.35
C GLU A 68 -14.12 -6.38 8.27
N ILE A 69 -13.86 -5.09 8.00
CA ILE A 69 -12.53 -4.49 8.07
C ILE A 69 -11.96 -4.58 9.49
N SER A 70 -12.79 -4.27 10.50
CA SER A 70 -12.44 -4.40 11.92
C SER A 70 -12.02 -5.82 12.27
N GLN A 71 -12.79 -6.82 11.83
CA GLN A 71 -12.47 -8.23 12.07
C GLN A 71 -11.17 -8.65 11.37
N ALA A 72 -10.96 -8.22 10.12
CA ALA A 72 -9.72 -8.50 9.40
C ALA A 72 -8.50 -7.94 10.15
N LEU A 73 -8.58 -6.68 10.63
CA LEU A 73 -7.50 -6.06 11.41
C LEU A 73 -7.24 -6.77 12.74
N LYS A 74 -8.29 -7.23 13.44
CA LYS A 74 -8.14 -8.01 14.68
C LYS A 74 -7.45 -9.35 14.43
N ASN A 75 -7.86 -10.06 13.39
CA ASN A 75 -7.26 -11.34 13.01
C ASN A 75 -5.78 -11.20 12.64
N GLU A 76 -5.39 -10.04 12.12
CA GLU A 76 -4.00 -9.69 11.80
C GLU A 76 -3.22 -9.15 13.01
N GLY A 77 -3.83 -9.05 14.19
CA GLY A 77 -3.19 -8.50 15.40
C GLY A 77 -2.97 -6.99 15.35
N LEU A 78 -3.58 -6.29 14.40
CA LEU A 78 -3.46 -4.84 14.20
C LEU A 78 -4.44 -4.03 15.05
N LEU A 79 -5.46 -4.69 15.62
CA LEU A 79 -6.41 -4.10 16.55
C LEU A 79 -6.61 -4.97 17.80
N ASP A 80 -6.99 -4.34 18.90
CA ASP A 80 -7.40 -5.02 20.12
C ASP A 80 -8.59 -5.97 19.82
N PRO A 81 -8.45 -7.29 20.08
CA PRO A 81 -9.50 -8.27 19.78
C PRO A 81 -10.80 -8.02 20.55
N ASN A 82 -10.72 -7.39 21.73
CA ASN A 82 -11.85 -7.16 22.63
C ASN A 82 -12.55 -5.81 22.37
N ALA A 83 -11.87 -4.87 21.70
CA ALA A 83 -12.44 -3.55 21.41
C ALA A 83 -13.53 -3.63 20.34
N ARG A 84 -14.54 -2.76 20.42
CA ARG A 84 -15.57 -2.63 19.38
C ARG A 84 -15.31 -1.39 18.55
N PHE A 85 -15.45 -1.55 17.23
CA PHE A 85 -15.23 -0.48 16.27
C PHE A 85 -16.44 -0.43 15.34
N GLU A 86 -17.20 0.65 15.41
CA GLU A 86 -18.42 0.87 14.63
C GLU A 86 -18.24 1.95 13.57
N ARG A 87 -17.19 2.78 13.73
CA ARG A 87 -16.88 3.91 12.85
C ARG A 87 -15.42 3.90 12.45
N MET A 88 -15.13 4.45 11.28
CA MET A 88 -13.76 4.49 10.76
C MET A 88 -12.79 5.25 11.68
N ASP A 89 -13.23 6.36 12.29
CA ASP A 89 -12.37 7.11 13.22
C ASP A 89 -11.89 6.25 14.40
N GLN A 90 -12.76 5.35 14.88
CA GLN A 90 -12.40 4.42 15.95
C GLN A 90 -11.39 3.38 15.46
N LEU A 91 -11.50 2.90 14.21
CA LEU A 91 -10.52 1.99 13.61
C LEU A 91 -9.14 2.65 13.50
N LEU A 92 -9.08 3.90 13.05
CA LEU A 92 -7.85 4.68 12.98
C LEU A 92 -7.22 4.86 14.37
N ASP A 93 -8.04 5.16 15.39
CA ASP A 93 -7.58 5.29 16.77
C ASP A 93 -7.09 3.96 17.35
N GLY A 94 -7.72 2.84 16.97
CA GLY A 94 -7.26 1.51 17.35
C GLY A 94 -5.91 1.16 16.72
N LEU A 95 -5.75 1.43 15.42
CA LEU A 95 -4.52 1.19 14.69
C LEU A 95 -3.36 2.03 15.24
N ALA A 96 -3.64 3.28 15.61
CA ALA A 96 -2.70 4.18 16.27
C ALA A 96 -2.11 3.57 17.54
N LYS A 97 -2.98 3.07 18.43
CA LYS A 97 -2.58 2.47 19.71
C LYS A 97 -1.71 1.23 19.51
N THR A 98 -2.09 0.36 18.57
CA THR A 98 -1.29 -0.84 18.25
C THR A 98 0.06 -0.45 17.66
N SER A 99 0.09 0.53 16.75
CA SER A 99 1.32 1.02 16.14
C SER A 99 2.26 1.63 17.17
N ASP A 100 1.76 2.41 18.12
CA ASP A 100 2.59 3.01 19.18
C ASP A 100 3.24 1.93 20.06
N HIS A 101 2.48 0.88 20.39
CA HIS A 101 3.00 -0.26 21.13
C HIS A 101 4.08 -1.02 20.35
N LEU A 102 3.88 -1.24 19.05
CA LEU A 102 4.88 -1.89 18.19
C LEU A 102 6.11 -1.02 17.97
N ALA A 103 5.94 0.29 17.78
CA ALA A 103 7.04 1.25 17.63
C ALA A 103 7.94 1.25 18.87
N GLN A 104 7.36 1.22 20.07
CA GLN A 104 8.09 1.13 21.34
C GLN A 104 8.79 -0.22 21.51
N THR A 105 8.13 -1.32 21.12
CA THR A 105 8.66 -2.68 21.32
C THR A 105 9.76 -3.03 20.31
N LEU A 106 9.61 -2.60 19.06
CA LEU A 106 10.44 -3.00 17.93
C LEU A 106 11.36 -1.87 17.42
N ASN A 107 11.38 -0.71 18.09
CA ASN A 107 12.12 0.49 17.69
C ASN A 107 11.84 0.91 16.22
N LEU A 108 10.58 0.79 15.80
CA LEU A 108 10.11 1.22 14.48
C LEU A 108 9.66 2.69 14.55
N PRO A 109 9.74 3.46 13.45
CA PRO A 109 9.15 4.80 13.43
C PRO A 109 7.62 4.70 13.65
N PRO A 110 7.03 5.58 14.47
CA PRO A 110 5.59 5.58 14.70
C PRO A 110 4.82 5.98 13.43
N VAL A 111 3.57 5.52 13.30
CA VAL A 111 2.68 5.88 12.20
C VAL A 111 2.14 7.29 12.38
N ASP A 112 2.09 8.11 11.32
CA ASP A 112 1.45 9.45 11.33
C ASP A 112 -0.08 9.34 11.29
N VAL A 113 -0.67 8.95 12.42
CA VAL A 113 -2.12 8.82 12.60
C VAL A 113 -2.86 10.14 12.30
N PRO A 114 -2.38 11.32 12.74
CA PRO A 114 -2.97 12.59 12.32
C PRO A 114 -2.97 12.76 10.79
N GLY A 115 -1.92 12.33 10.10
CA GLY A 115 -1.85 12.24 8.64
C GLY A 115 -2.94 11.37 8.05
N LEU A 116 -3.07 10.14 8.53
CA LEU A 116 -4.09 9.20 8.07
C LEU A 116 -5.51 9.76 8.24
N ARG A 117 -5.78 10.42 9.38
CA ARG A 117 -7.08 11.05 9.62
C ARG A 117 -7.35 12.18 8.64
N ARG A 118 -6.37 13.03 8.35
CA ARG A 118 -6.52 14.09 7.34
C ARG A 118 -6.76 13.50 5.95
N GLU A 119 -6.09 12.41 5.61
CA GLU A 119 -6.29 11.73 4.33
C GLU A 119 -7.69 11.11 4.22
N TRP A 120 -8.17 10.49 5.29
CA TRP A 120 -9.51 9.94 5.41
C TRP A 120 -10.60 11.01 5.26
N GLU A 121 -10.48 12.15 5.94
CA GLU A 121 -11.47 13.22 5.80
C GLU A 121 -11.51 13.79 4.39
N LYS A 122 -10.35 14.01 3.75
CA LYS A 122 -10.33 14.42 2.35
C LYS A 122 -10.95 13.36 1.42
N LEU A 123 -10.72 12.07 1.69
CA LEU A 123 -11.35 10.98 0.94
C LEU A 123 -12.88 11.06 1.08
N LYS A 124 -13.40 11.24 2.29
CA LYS A 124 -14.83 11.40 2.52
C LYS A 124 -15.40 12.60 1.77
N GLU A 125 -14.75 13.75 1.84
CA GLU A 125 -15.14 14.96 1.09
C GLU A 125 -15.21 14.69 -0.42
N GLU A 126 -14.20 14.00 -0.97
CA GLU A 126 -14.12 13.64 -2.39
C GLU A 126 -15.26 12.68 -2.79
N VAL A 127 -15.61 11.69 -1.95
CA VAL A 127 -16.70 10.75 -2.23
C VAL A 127 -18.09 11.39 -2.05
N GLN A 128 -18.27 12.28 -1.07
CA GLN A 128 -19.52 13.04 -0.88
C GLN A 128 -19.84 13.96 -2.07
N GLY A 129 -18.82 14.37 -2.82
CA GLY A 129 -18.97 15.14 -4.06
C GLY A 129 -19.51 14.33 -5.26
N ILE A 130 -19.63 13.01 -5.16
CA ILE A 130 -20.12 12.16 -6.25
C ILE A 130 -21.64 12.28 -6.37
N PRO A 131 -22.20 12.59 -7.57
CA PRO A 131 -23.64 12.60 -7.77
C PRO A 131 -24.28 11.23 -7.43
N PRO A 132 -25.47 11.16 -6.80
CA PRO A 132 -26.07 9.89 -6.40
C PRO A 132 -26.22 8.85 -7.54
N LYS A 133 -26.58 9.30 -8.75
CA LYS A 133 -26.68 8.46 -9.96
C LYS A 133 -25.36 7.80 -10.41
N ASN A 134 -24.27 8.30 -9.87
CA ASN A 134 -22.90 7.92 -10.19
C ASN A 134 -22.26 7.13 -9.05
N LEU A 135 -22.93 6.94 -7.92
CA LEU A 135 -22.42 6.11 -6.84
C LEU A 135 -22.51 4.62 -7.25
N PRO A 136 -21.50 3.80 -6.95
CA PRO A 136 -21.57 2.37 -7.17
C PRO A 136 -22.63 1.75 -6.25
N ALA A 137 -23.25 0.67 -6.72
CA ALA A 137 -24.15 -0.13 -5.89
C ALA A 137 -23.35 -0.85 -4.80
N PHE A 138 -23.95 -1.03 -3.62
CA PHE A 138 -23.28 -1.67 -2.49
C PHE A 138 -22.82 -3.10 -2.82
N GLU A 139 -23.58 -3.83 -3.63
CA GLU A 139 -23.27 -5.18 -4.09
C GLU A 139 -21.95 -5.22 -4.87
N SER A 140 -21.59 -4.14 -5.58
CA SER A 140 -20.31 -4.06 -6.28
C SER A 140 -19.15 -3.89 -5.30
N LEU A 141 -19.35 -3.13 -4.22
CA LEU A 141 -18.35 -2.96 -3.16
C LEU A 141 -18.16 -4.26 -2.39
N ASP A 142 -19.26 -4.93 -2.03
CA ASP A 142 -19.28 -6.19 -1.32
C ASP A 142 -18.58 -7.32 -2.09
N ARG A 143 -18.81 -7.37 -3.41
CA ARG A 143 -18.13 -8.32 -4.30
C ARG A 143 -16.62 -8.12 -4.28
N ILE A 144 -16.13 -6.89 -4.45
CA ILE A 144 -14.69 -6.60 -4.48
C ILE A 144 -14.06 -6.90 -3.13
N TRP A 145 -14.73 -6.56 -2.03
CA TRP A 145 -14.29 -6.89 -0.69
C TRP A 145 -14.17 -8.41 -0.47
N THR A 146 -15.17 -9.17 -0.90
CA THR A 146 -15.16 -10.64 -0.82
C THR A 146 -14.05 -11.25 -1.69
N GLU A 147 -13.86 -10.75 -2.91
CA GLU A 147 -12.76 -11.16 -3.81
C GLU A 147 -11.39 -10.88 -3.17
N LEU A 148 -11.24 -9.73 -2.52
CA LEU A 148 -10.03 -9.34 -1.79
C LEU A 148 -9.74 -10.30 -0.63
N GLN A 149 -10.74 -10.59 0.22
CA GLN A 149 -10.60 -11.54 1.33
C GLN A 149 -10.23 -12.95 0.83
N GLN A 150 -10.92 -13.44 -0.19
CA GLN A 150 -10.68 -14.77 -0.75
C GLN A 150 -9.29 -14.89 -1.38
N THR A 151 -8.86 -13.85 -2.10
CA THR A 151 -7.52 -13.79 -2.68
C THR A 151 -6.44 -13.74 -1.59
N ALA A 152 -6.66 -12.95 -0.53
CA ALA A 152 -5.75 -12.89 0.61
C ALA A 152 -5.56 -14.28 1.26
N ILE A 153 -6.65 -14.99 1.53
CA ILE A 153 -6.63 -16.37 2.05
C ILE A 153 -5.87 -17.31 1.11
N THR A 154 -6.22 -17.30 -0.18
CA THR A 154 -5.63 -18.19 -1.19
C THR A 154 -4.13 -17.94 -1.36
N GLN A 155 -3.69 -16.69 -1.26
CA GLN A 155 -2.29 -16.29 -1.42
C GLN A 155 -1.50 -16.37 -0.09
N ASN A 156 -2.13 -16.81 1.00
CA ASN A 156 -1.55 -16.80 2.35
C ASN A 156 -0.99 -15.42 2.74
N ARG A 157 -1.81 -14.39 2.54
CA ARG A 157 -1.50 -12.99 2.83
C ARG A 157 -2.61 -12.34 3.62
N SER A 158 -2.24 -11.26 4.28
CA SER A 158 -3.15 -10.35 4.96
C SER A 158 -3.93 -9.52 3.94
N VAL A 159 -5.18 -9.15 4.27
CA VAL A 159 -6.02 -8.29 3.41
C VAL A 159 -5.31 -6.95 3.19
N PHE A 160 -4.65 -6.43 4.21
CA PHE A 160 -3.94 -5.16 4.16
C PHE A 160 -2.66 -5.23 3.33
N THR A 161 -1.94 -6.36 3.37
CA THR A 161 -0.78 -6.60 2.52
C THR A 161 -1.19 -6.60 1.04
N LEU A 162 -2.26 -7.32 0.71
CA LEU A 162 -2.79 -7.38 -0.64
C LEU A 162 -3.32 -6.01 -1.11
N SER A 163 -4.10 -5.34 -0.26
CA SER A 163 -4.63 -4.00 -0.51
C SER A 163 -3.52 -2.95 -0.73
N SER A 164 -2.40 -3.07 0.01
CA SER A 164 -1.24 -2.17 -0.16
C SER A 164 -0.52 -2.39 -1.49
N LEU A 165 -0.36 -3.64 -1.92
CA LEU A 165 0.18 -3.95 -3.25
C LEU A 165 -0.73 -3.37 -4.35
N MET A 166 -2.04 -3.56 -4.21
CA MET A 166 -3.02 -3.02 -5.16
C MET A 166 -2.99 -1.50 -5.21
N ALA A 167 -2.82 -0.82 -4.08
CA ALA A 167 -2.68 0.64 -4.06
C ALA A 167 -1.48 1.13 -4.86
N VAL A 168 -0.33 0.46 -4.73
CA VAL A 168 0.87 0.78 -5.51
C VAL A 168 0.62 0.54 -7.00
N SER A 169 0.02 -0.60 -7.35
CA SER A 169 -0.37 -0.90 -8.73
C SER A 169 -1.32 0.14 -9.30
N THR A 170 -2.28 0.59 -8.50
CA THR A 170 -3.25 1.61 -8.88
C THR A 170 -2.55 2.94 -9.16
N ILE A 171 -1.61 3.37 -8.32
CA ILE A 171 -0.85 4.62 -8.56
C ILE A 171 0.01 4.51 -9.82
N ALA A 172 0.56 3.34 -10.11
CA ALA A 172 1.40 3.11 -11.29
C ALA A 172 0.59 3.05 -12.59
N HIS A 173 -0.62 2.48 -12.56
CA HIS A 173 -1.38 2.12 -13.75
C HIS A 173 -2.64 2.96 -13.99
N VAL A 174 -3.20 3.58 -12.96
CA VAL A 174 -4.38 4.42 -13.07
C VAL A 174 -3.95 5.89 -13.17
N PRO A 175 -4.31 6.59 -14.26
CA PRO A 175 -4.03 8.01 -14.41
C PRO A 175 -4.50 8.83 -13.20
N ALA A 176 -3.71 9.80 -12.73
CA ALA A 176 -4.04 10.59 -11.55
C ALA A 176 -5.39 11.35 -11.66
N ASN A 177 -5.78 11.72 -12.87
CA ASN A 177 -7.08 12.32 -13.18
C ASN A 177 -8.27 11.35 -13.07
N LEU A 178 -8.00 10.04 -13.05
CA LEU A 178 -8.96 8.96 -12.82
C LEU A 178 -8.92 8.44 -11.38
N LEU A 179 -7.79 8.61 -10.67
CA LEU A 179 -7.67 8.31 -9.24
C LEU A 179 -8.63 9.15 -8.40
N TRP A 180 -8.83 10.43 -8.77
CA TRP A 180 -9.69 11.34 -8.00
C TRP A 180 -10.55 12.22 -8.91
N LEU A 181 -11.66 11.63 -9.36
CA LEU A 181 -13.03 12.16 -9.58
C LEU A 181 -13.31 13.63 -10.04
N SER A 182 -12.35 14.51 -10.30
CA SER A 182 -12.62 15.93 -10.03
C SER A 182 -12.86 16.88 -11.20
N ARG A 183 -12.57 16.58 -12.48
CA ARG A 183 -12.78 17.63 -13.53
C ARG A 183 -13.36 17.21 -14.88
N ALA A 184 -13.27 15.93 -15.25
CA ALA A 184 -13.76 15.47 -16.56
C ALA A 184 -15.23 15.01 -16.55
N ALA A 185 -15.84 14.79 -15.38
CA ALA A 185 -17.22 14.29 -15.29
C ALA A 185 -18.27 15.28 -15.85
N HIS A 186 -17.98 16.58 -15.90
CA HIS A 186 -18.89 17.56 -16.51
C HIS A 186 -18.92 17.49 -18.05
N SER A 187 -17.82 17.08 -18.71
CA SER A 187 -17.72 17.03 -20.18
C SER A 187 -17.78 15.61 -20.76
N ALA A 188 -17.36 14.58 -20.02
CA ALA A 188 -17.38 13.18 -20.45
C ALA A 188 -18.74 12.49 -20.23
N ALA A 189 -19.52 12.92 -19.23
CA ALA A 189 -20.84 12.35 -18.96
C ALA A 189 -21.86 12.57 -20.09
N ARG A 190 -21.60 13.50 -21.03
CA ARG A 190 -22.46 13.71 -22.20
C ARG A 190 -22.21 12.74 -23.36
N ARG A 191 -21.13 11.96 -23.35
CA ARG A 191 -20.78 11.11 -24.51
C ARG A 191 -20.66 9.61 -24.24
N THR A 192 -20.38 9.17 -23.01
CA THR A 192 -19.94 7.77 -22.82
C THR A 192 -20.70 6.93 -21.78
N GLY A 193 -21.64 7.50 -21.02
CA GLY A 193 -22.54 6.69 -20.16
C GLY A 193 -21.87 5.84 -19.06
N THR A 194 -20.57 6.00 -18.81
CA THR A 194 -19.82 5.21 -17.82
C THR A 194 -20.07 5.73 -16.41
N VAL A 195 -20.47 4.83 -15.51
CA VAL A 195 -20.64 5.09 -14.07
C VAL A 195 -19.31 5.56 -13.49
N VAL A 196 -19.35 6.75 -12.89
CA VAL A 196 -18.19 7.37 -12.24
C VAL A 196 -17.78 6.51 -11.03
N GLY A 197 -16.48 6.23 -10.86
CA GLY A 197 -15.99 5.25 -9.86
C GLY A 197 -15.87 3.81 -10.37
N GLY A 198 -16.53 3.46 -11.49
CA GLY A 198 -16.42 2.14 -12.13
C GLY A 198 -14.98 1.79 -12.50
N ALA A 199 -14.25 2.70 -13.16
CA ALA A 199 -12.89 2.41 -13.63
C ALA A 199 -11.89 2.01 -12.53
N LEU A 200 -12.02 2.57 -11.31
CA LEU A 200 -11.16 2.21 -10.18
C LEU A 200 -11.55 0.85 -9.60
N LEU A 201 -12.85 0.63 -9.41
CA LEU A 201 -13.39 -0.65 -8.95
C LEU A 201 -13.12 -1.79 -9.94
N ASP A 202 -13.20 -1.51 -11.24
CA ASP A 202 -12.85 -2.41 -12.33
C ASP A 202 -11.35 -2.75 -12.29
N HIS A 203 -10.50 -1.74 -12.06
CA HIS A 203 -9.07 -1.96 -11.89
C HIS A 203 -8.77 -2.86 -10.68
N TYR A 204 -9.50 -2.70 -9.57
CA TYR A 204 -9.35 -3.60 -8.42
C TYR A 204 -9.74 -5.03 -8.75
N SER A 205 -10.91 -5.25 -9.37
CA SER A 205 -11.31 -6.60 -9.80
C SER A 205 -10.33 -7.22 -10.79
N GLN A 206 -9.84 -6.45 -11.77
CA GLN A 206 -8.82 -6.93 -12.70
C GLN A 206 -7.55 -7.34 -11.97
N THR A 207 -7.05 -6.48 -11.07
CA THR A 207 -5.81 -6.73 -10.33
C THR A 207 -5.94 -7.95 -9.41
N LEU A 208 -7.09 -8.13 -8.76
CA LEU A 208 -7.38 -9.33 -7.98
C LEU A 208 -7.40 -10.59 -8.86
N GLY A 209 -8.01 -10.51 -10.04
CA GLY A 209 -7.99 -11.58 -11.03
C GLY A 209 -6.57 -11.95 -11.47
N GLU A 210 -5.72 -10.97 -11.74
CA GLU A 210 -4.32 -11.18 -12.10
C GLU A 210 -3.53 -11.82 -10.95
N ILE A 211 -3.65 -11.30 -9.73
CA ILE A 211 -2.95 -11.85 -8.55
C ILE A 211 -3.39 -13.27 -8.27
N SER A 212 -4.69 -13.57 -8.40
CA SER A 212 -5.22 -14.92 -8.25
C SER A 212 -4.63 -15.90 -9.28
N GLN A 213 -4.40 -15.45 -10.52
CA GLN A 213 -3.85 -16.28 -11.60
C GLN A 213 -2.32 -16.44 -11.53
N THR A 214 -1.58 -15.36 -11.28
CA THR A 214 -0.11 -15.37 -11.34
C THR A 214 0.56 -15.61 -9.99
N GLY A 215 -0.19 -15.44 -8.90
CA GLY A 215 0.33 -15.47 -7.53
C GLY A 215 0.85 -14.11 -7.06
N PHE A 216 0.77 -13.89 -5.75
CA PHE A 216 1.14 -12.62 -5.09
C PHE A 216 2.61 -12.25 -5.32
N VAL A 217 3.54 -13.20 -5.18
CA VAL A 217 4.98 -12.93 -5.25
C VAL A 217 5.39 -12.51 -6.66
N GLU A 218 4.86 -13.17 -7.68
CA GLU A 218 5.14 -12.85 -9.09
C GLU A 218 4.61 -11.45 -9.42
N HIS A 219 3.36 -11.16 -9.06
CA HIS A 219 2.76 -9.84 -9.27
C HIS A 219 3.54 -8.75 -8.53
N TRP A 220 3.87 -8.95 -7.25
CA TRP A 220 4.67 -8.02 -6.46
C TRP A 220 6.05 -7.78 -7.09
N THR A 221 6.74 -8.83 -7.54
CA THR A 221 8.07 -8.70 -8.14
C THR A 221 8.02 -7.89 -9.43
N ARG A 222 7.01 -8.14 -10.26
CA ARG A 222 6.76 -7.38 -11.49
C ARG A 222 6.53 -5.90 -11.19
N GLU A 223 5.69 -5.63 -10.21
CA GLU A 223 5.26 -4.28 -9.85
C GLU A 223 6.34 -3.45 -9.19
N PHE A 224 7.14 -4.07 -8.32
CA PHE A 224 8.22 -3.39 -7.62
C PHE A 224 9.54 -3.35 -8.40
N ARG A 225 9.65 -4.06 -9.52
CA ARG A 225 10.86 -4.11 -10.37
C ARG A 225 11.51 -2.75 -10.64
N PRO A 226 10.80 -1.69 -11.07
CA PRO A 226 11.43 -0.39 -11.33
C PRO A 226 12.05 0.22 -10.06
N TYR A 227 11.39 0.07 -8.91
CA TYR A 227 11.88 0.59 -7.63
C TYR A 227 13.09 -0.21 -7.11
N LEU A 228 13.06 -1.53 -7.26
CA LEU A 228 14.17 -2.41 -6.91
C LEU A 228 15.40 -2.10 -7.78
N ARG A 229 15.20 -1.86 -9.07
CA ARG A 229 16.29 -1.47 -9.99
C ARG A 229 16.88 -0.12 -9.60
N ALA A 230 16.04 0.88 -9.33
CA ALA A 230 16.50 2.20 -8.90
C ALA A 230 17.28 2.14 -7.58
N ALA A 231 16.84 1.33 -6.62
CA ALA A 231 17.56 1.10 -5.37
C ALA A 231 18.92 0.44 -5.62
N ALA A 232 18.96 -0.64 -6.41
CA ALA A 232 20.22 -1.32 -6.76
C ALA A 232 21.22 -0.37 -7.42
N GLU A 233 20.76 0.50 -8.32
CA GLU A 233 21.59 1.53 -8.95
C GLU A 233 22.13 2.55 -7.94
N GLN A 234 21.37 2.90 -6.89
CA GLN A 234 21.84 3.81 -5.83
C GLN A 234 22.93 3.21 -4.94
N PHE A 235 22.93 1.88 -4.76
CA PHE A 235 23.94 1.16 -3.98
C PHE A 235 25.08 0.60 -4.84
N ALA A 236 25.09 0.87 -6.14
CA ALA A 236 26.15 0.42 -7.05
C ALA A 236 27.51 1.03 -6.63
N PRO A 237 28.58 0.22 -6.48
CA PRO A 237 29.88 0.70 -5.98
C PRO A 237 30.51 1.84 -6.78
N GLY A 238 30.16 1.97 -8.08
CA GLY A 238 30.65 3.02 -8.96
C GLY A 238 29.84 4.32 -8.95
N ARG A 239 28.71 4.38 -8.22
CA ARG A 239 27.84 5.57 -8.20
C ARG A 239 28.31 6.55 -7.14
N LYS A 240 28.78 7.72 -7.56
CA LYS A 240 29.12 8.81 -6.65
C LYS A 240 27.85 9.32 -5.96
N SER A 241 27.87 9.32 -4.63
CA SER A 241 26.75 9.85 -3.85
C SER A 241 26.59 11.36 -4.06
N LEU A 242 25.40 11.90 -3.80
CA LEU A 242 25.17 13.35 -3.84
C LEU A 242 26.12 14.10 -2.90
N THR A 243 26.36 13.53 -1.72
CA THR A 243 27.33 14.03 -0.74
C THR A 243 28.75 14.05 -1.32
N GLU A 244 29.19 12.96 -1.94
CA GLU A 244 30.52 12.86 -2.55
C GLU A 244 30.71 13.84 -3.71
N ARG A 245 29.67 14.04 -4.55
CA ARG A 245 29.68 15.06 -5.60
C ARG A 245 29.81 16.47 -5.04
N LEU A 246 29.14 16.76 -3.92
CA LEU A 246 29.15 18.07 -3.26
C LEU A 246 30.52 18.37 -2.62
N PHE A 247 31.16 17.38 -2.00
CA PHE A 247 32.51 17.51 -1.44
C PHE A 247 33.57 17.67 -2.52
N ARG A 248 33.50 16.91 -3.62
CA ARG A 248 34.46 17.03 -4.73
C ARG A 248 34.35 18.36 -5.48
N GLY A 249 33.14 18.90 -5.61
CA GLY A 249 32.91 20.22 -6.22
C GLY A 249 33.44 21.39 -5.39
N LYS A 250 33.62 21.21 -4.07
CA LYS A 250 34.27 22.20 -3.19
C LYS A 250 35.80 22.10 -3.20
N LEU A 251 36.37 20.92 -3.49
CA LEU A 251 37.82 20.68 -3.58
C LEU A 251 38.45 21.11 -4.91
N GLN A 252 37.62 21.44 -5.92
CA GLN A 252 38.07 21.94 -7.23
C GLN A 252 37.91 23.46 -7.39
N ARG A 253 37.71 24.18 -6.29
CA ARG A 253 37.72 25.65 -6.23
C ARG A 253 38.87 26.14 -5.39
#